data_AF-A0A817HRM5-F1
#
_entry.id   AF-A0A817HRM5-F1
#
_cell.length_a   1.000
_cell.length_b   1.000
_cell.length_c   1.000
_cell.angle_alpha   90.00
_cell.angle_beta   90.00
_cell.angle_gamma   90.00
#
_symmetry.space_group_name_H-M   'P 1'
#
loop_
_entity.id
_entity.type
_entity.pdbx_description
1 polymer ?
#
loop_
_entity_poly.entity_id
_entity_poly.type
_entity_poly.pdbx_seq_one_letter_code
_entity_poly.pdbx_strand_id
1 'polypeptide(L)'
;MKYSLTKGKIYLVSNYGAYPNDDLDDTNGIQLAINEAINDEFVSNIVFGYDIYSISSTILIFNAANLTRRGEGINQTFLIGYNQVSIFFAQYCQGLKLTSFSIDYNSLPFTAGYIVNVDDKYVHIQVVPLHQADINRQVQAILRYNPIQMRPAFGSNTYEIYQSPPTDVNATLVSSSILRLPLRSPTQFLKGDSIVARYAIYGQDITDITIQSITIYTSWGMGFVTQRAKRLNINNYYVLPQNGRWMSTIVDCMHFTDTREYVSISDSKCQAMGDDATNWTDPLDVGVGTSLEFSNNQQPFTVHDNGTIALLIFNSTNSRKIIFTNPVSVNVGDWACVANTPTLTIRNFTVAHNRARGVLLETRNIDIRQSLFYRTSGPAVLIQPSMYWHEGPEA
;
A
#
# COMPACT_ATOMS: atom_id res chain seq x y z
N MET A 1 -13.84 39.94 -12.15
CA MET A 1 -12.97 38.75 -12.02
C MET A 1 -11.86 39.11 -11.02
N LYS A 2 -12.06 38.86 -9.71
CA LYS A 2 -11.01 39.03 -8.70
C LYS A 2 -10.25 37.71 -8.64
N TYR A 3 -9.00 37.69 -9.10
CA TYR A 3 -8.08 36.64 -8.72
C TYR A 3 -7.82 36.80 -7.22
N SER A 4 -8.52 36.02 -6.40
CA SER A 4 -8.14 35.84 -5.01
C SER A 4 -6.86 35.01 -5.02
N LEU A 5 -5.71 35.66 -4.90
CA LEU A 5 -4.47 35.00 -4.48
C LEU A 5 -4.74 34.50 -3.06
N THR A 6 -5.18 33.25 -2.92
CA THR A 6 -5.22 32.58 -1.62
C THR A 6 -3.80 32.57 -1.08
N LYS A 7 -3.53 33.44 -0.11
CA LYS A 7 -2.22 33.58 0.52
C LYS A 7 -1.93 32.27 1.25
N GLY A 8 -0.99 31.49 0.74
CA GLY A 8 -0.62 30.23 1.39
C GLY A 8 0.07 30.51 2.73
N LYS A 9 -0.27 29.76 3.78
CA LYS A 9 0.39 29.83 5.10
C LYS A 9 1.39 28.67 5.23
N ILE A 10 2.53 28.94 5.85
CA ILE A 10 3.61 27.96 6.06
C ILE A 10 3.66 27.62 7.55
N TYR A 11 3.71 26.32 7.85
CA TYR A 11 3.85 25.76 9.19
C TYR A 11 5.13 24.94 9.21
N LEU A 12 6.18 25.50 9.81
CA LEU A 12 7.44 24.79 10.01
C LEU A 12 7.26 23.81 11.19
N VAL A 13 7.48 22.52 10.99
CA VAL A 13 7.31 21.52 12.06
C VAL A 13 8.23 21.79 13.27
N SER A 14 9.36 22.47 13.05
CA SER A 14 10.27 22.93 14.10
C SER A 14 9.64 23.93 15.07
N ASN A 15 8.68 24.75 14.61
CA ASN A 15 7.95 25.66 15.50
C ASN A 15 7.03 24.94 16.48
N TYR A 16 6.79 23.63 16.26
CA TYR A 16 5.95 22.76 17.08
C TYR A 16 6.77 21.70 17.83
N GLY A 17 8.10 21.82 17.82
CA GLY A 17 8.98 20.95 18.58
C GLY A 17 9.37 19.64 17.89
N ALA A 18 9.18 19.53 16.56
CA ALA A 18 9.73 18.42 15.77
C ALA A 18 11.08 18.84 15.15
N TYR A 19 12.17 18.19 15.55
CA TYR A 19 13.52 18.52 15.14
C TYR A 19 14.25 17.29 14.60
N PRO A 20 14.87 17.39 13.41
CA PRO A 20 15.53 16.24 12.83
C PRO A 20 16.80 15.86 13.59
N ASN A 21 17.12 14.56 13.63
CA ASN A 21 18.32 13.95 14.23
C ASN A 21 18.51 14.25 15.74
N ASP A 22 17.46 14.48 16.50
CA ASP A 22 17.57 14.73 17.95
C ASP A 22 17.33 13.47 18.82
N ASP A 23 17.11 12.32 18.17
CA ASP A 23 16.75 11.03 18.79
C ASP A 23 15.47 11.06 19.64
N LEU A 24 14.61 12.08 19.46
CA LEU A 24 13.30 12.20 20.11
C LEU A 24 12.18 11.88 19.12
N ASP A 25 10.98 11.55 19.64
CA ASP A 25 9.81 11.32 18.81
C ASP A 25 9.19 12.64 18.34
N ASP A 26 9.21 12.85 17.03
CA ASP A 26 8.72 14.06 16.36
C ASP A 26 7.21 14.04 16.11
N THR A 27 6.56 12.89 16.34
CA THR A 27 5.17 12.67 15.93
C THR A 27 4.22 13.72 16.48
N ASN A 28 4.35 14.05 17.78
CA ASN A 28 3.48 15.04 18.41
C ASN A 28 3.66 16.45 17.83
N GLY A 29 4.91 16.88 17.58
CA GLY A 29 5.19 18.18 16.98
C GLY A 29 4.63 18.29 15.57
N ILE A 30 4.81 17.24 14.76
CA ILE A 30 4.24 17.17 13.40
C ILE A 30 2.70 17.20 13.45
N GLN A 31 2.09 16.45 14.38
CA GLN A 31 0.63 16.42 14.54
C GLN A 31 0.07 17.79 14.94
N LEU A 32 0.74 18.53 15.83
CA LEU A 32 0.34 19.87 16.22
C LEU A 32 0.40 20.86 15.04
N ALA A 33 1.45 20.79 14.23
CA ALA A 33 1.58 21.60 13.02
C ALA A 33 0.43 21.32 12.03
N ILE A 34 0.06 20.04 11.86
CA ILE A 34 -1.07 19.62 11.02
C ILE A 34 -2.40 20.13 11.57
N ASN A 35 -2.64 19.97 12.87
CA ASN A 35 -3.88 20.39 13.50
C ASN A 35 -4.10 21.91 13.35
N GLU A 36 -3.06 22.72 13.55
CA GLU A 36 -3.15 24.16 13.32
C GLU A 36 -3.40 24.47 11.84
N ALA A 37 -2.67 23.81 10.93
CA ALA A 37 -2.81 24.00 9.50
C ALA A 37 -4.19 23.67 8.93
N ILE A 38 -4.89 22.70 9.52
CA ILE A 38 -6.26 22.28 9.15
C ILE A 38 -7.32 23.23 9.71
N ASN A 39 -7.11 23.76 10.92
CA ASN A 39 -8.03 24.72 11.53
C ASN A 39 -8.04 26.07 10.82
N ASP A 40 -6.98 26.35 10.06
CA ASP A 40 -6.84 27.57 9.29
C ASP A 40 -7.49 27.39 7.89
N GLU A 41 -8.40 28.30 7.50
CA GLU A 41 -9.11 28.28 6.19
C GLU A 41 -8.20 28.63 4.99
N PHE A 42 -6.89 28.47 5.12
CA PHE A 42 -5.89 28.83 4.10
C PHE A 42 -5.43 27.60 3.29
N VAL A 43 -4.79 27.88 2.15
CA VAL A 43 -3.95 26.87 1.49
C VAL A 43 -2.69 26.68 2.35
N SER A 44 -2.59 25.55 3.03
CA SER A 44 -1.59 25.35 4.07
C SER A 44 -0.42 24.49 3.59
N ASN A 45 0.81 24.90 3.92
CA ASN A 45 2.04 24.15 3.63
C ASN A 45 2.73 23.78 4.94
N ILE A 46 2.71 22.51 5.29
CA ILE A 46 3.52 21.98 6.39
C ILE A 46 4.89 21.62 5.83
N VAL A 47 5.93 22.21 6.40
CA VAL A 47 7.29 22.12 5.89
C VAL A 47 8.19 21.44 6.91
N PHE A 48 8.85 20.38 6.45
CA PHE A 48 9.88 19.64 7.15
C PHE A 48 11.26 20.14 6.71
N GLY A 49 12.22 20.15 7.61
CA GLY A 49 13.62 20.44 7.31
C GLY A 49 14.38 19.25 6.72
N TYR A 50 15.70 19.40 6.68
CA TYR A 50 16.63 18.35 6.28
C TYR A 50 16.72 17.24 7.34
N ASP A 51 17.19 16.08 6.91
CA ASP A 51 17.52 14.89 7.68
C ASP A 51 16.32 14.10 8.25
N ILE A 52 16.54 13.39 9.36
CA ILE A 52 15.69 12.29 9.85
C ILE A 52 14.77 12.78 10.96
N TYR A 53 13.47 12.57 10.77
CA TYR A 53 12.45 12.69 11.82
C TYR A 53 12.03 11.30 12.30
N SER A 54 11.93 11.12 13.61
CA SER A 54 11.56 9.85 14.24
C SER A 54 10.06 9.80 14.52
N ILE A 55 9.38 8.75 14.04
CA ILE A 55 7.92 8.62 14.08
C ILE A 55 7.53 7.38 14.89
N SER A 56 6.89 7.58 16.05
CA SER A 56 6.42 6.48 16.89
C SER A 56 4.96 6.10 16.67
N SER A 57 4.13 6.98 16.11
CA SER A 57 2.70 6.72 15.90
C SER A 57 2.17 7.34 14.61
N THR A 58 1.01 6.88 14.17
CA THR A 58 0.38 7.36 12.94
C THR A 58 0.02 8.84 13.05
N ILE A 59 0.48 9.64 12.09
CA ILE A 59 0.10 11.04 11.95
C ILE A 59 -1.25 11.11 11.22
N LEU A 60 -2.25 11.67 11.89
CA LEU A 60 -3.64 11.73 11.44
C LEU A 60 -3.93 13.04 10.72
N ILE A 61 -4.64 12.96 9.59
CA ILE A 61 -5.01 14.09 8.76
C ILE A 61 -6.49 13.97 8.40
N PHE A 62 -7.34 14.71 9.11
CA PHE A 62 -8.79 14.63 8.92
C PHE A 62 -9.35 15.95 8.44
N ASN A 63 -10.27 15.88 7.47
CA ASN A 63 -11.00 17.05 6.96
C ASN A 63 -10.07 18.16 6.39
N ALA A 64 -8.90 17.80 5.88
CA ALA A 64 -7.95 18.76 5.34
C ALA A 64 -8.38 19.22 3.93
N ALA A 65 -8.38 20.52 3.69
CA ALA A 65 -8.61 21.12 2.37
C ALA A 65 -7.36 21.87 1.91
N ASN A 66 -6.86 21.56 0.70
CA ASN A 66 -5.70 22.22 0.08
C ASN A 66 -4.43 22.22 0.94
N LEU A 67 -4.17 21.11 1.64
CA LEU A 67 -3.02 20.94 2.53
C LEU A 67 -1.86 20.28 1.78
N THR A 68 -0.68 20.91 1.78
CA THR A 68 0.57 20.34 1.26
C THR A 68 1.49 19.98 2.42
N ARG A 69 2.02 18.76 2.42
CA ARG A 69 3.14 18.35 3.28
C ARG A 69 4.38 18.20 2.43
N ARG A 70 5.43 18.95 2.76
CA ARG A 70 6.61 19.12 1.93
C ARG A 70 7.89 18.96 2.75
N GLY A 71 8.73 18.02 2.36
CA GLY A 71 10.14 18.02 2.78
C GLY A 71 11.03 18.83 1.83
N GLU A 72 12.32 18.83 2.12
CA GLU A 72 13.32 19.52 1.31
C GLU A 72 13.62 18.75 0.01
N GLY A 73 13.51 17.43 0.04
CA GLY A 73 13.76 16.56 -1.11
C GLY A 73 13.72 15.08 -0.76
N ILE A 74 13.56 14.23 -1.79
CA ILE A 74 13.42 12.78 -1.65
C ILE A 74 14.62 12.12 -0.93
N ASN A 75 15.82 12.69 -1.09
CA ASN A 75 17.05 12.23 -0.42
C ASN A 75 17.52 13.19 0.67
N GLN A 76 16.65 14.09 1.13
CA GLN A 76 16.99 15.18 2.04
C GLN A 76 16.13 15.18 3.29
N THR A 77 14.87 14.74 3.22
CA THR A 77 13.99 14.61 4.39
C THR A 77 13.54 13.16 4.51
N PHE A 78 13.69 12.58 5.70
CA PHE A 78 13.33 11.19 5.99
C PHE A 78 12.40 11.11 7.18
N LEU A 79 11.32 10.34 7.06
CA LEU A 79 10.42 9.98 8.15
C LEU A 79 10.65 8.50 8.49
N ILE A 80 11.19 8.22 9.67
CA ILE A 80 11.57 6.87 10.07
C ILE A 80 10.62 6.37 11.15
N GLY A 81 9.82 5.35 10.82
CA GLY A 81 8.88 4.74 11.75
C GLY A 81 9.57 3.76 12.70
N TYR A 82 9.35 3.91 14.01
CA TYR A 82 9.94 3.03 15.03
C TYR A 82 8.98 1.98 15.61
N ASN A 83 7.69 2.09 15.27
CA ASN A 83 6.65 1.13 15.65
C ASN A 83 5.97 0.54 14.41
N GLN A 84 5.18 -0.52 14.63
CA GLN A 84 4.37 -1.15 13.58
C GLN A 84 3.10 -0.31 13.30
N VAL A 85 3.30 0.82 12.64
CA VAL A 85 2.25 1.79 12.29
C VAL A 85 2.41 2.23 10.84
N SER A 86 1.38 2.83 10.26
CA SER A 86 1.52 3.63 9.04
C SER A 86 1.99 5.04 9.43
N ILE A 87 2.93 5.65 8.70
CA ILE A 87 3.37 7.03 9.01
C ILE A 87 2.22 8.04 8.92
N PHE A 88 1.42 7.98 7.84
CA PHE A 88 0.30 8.88 7.64
C PHE A 88 -1.01 8.11 7.50
N PHE A 89 -2.07 8.71 8.04
CA PHE A 89 -3.45 8.31 7.77
C PHE A 89 -4.29 9.56 7.49
N ALA A 90 -4.98 9.56 6.35
CA ALA A 90 -5.72 10.72 5.90
C ALA A 90 -7.16 10.35 5.57
N GLN A 91 -8.15 11.08 6.09
CA GLN A 91 -9.57 10.85 5.76
C GLN A 91 -10.29 12.15 5.49
N TYR A 92 -11.28 12.08 4.60
CA TYR A 92 -12.15 13.22 4.24
C TYR A 92 -11.37 14.46 3.78
N CYS A 93 -10.23 14.23 3.11
CA CYS A 93 -9.39 15.29 2.61
C CYS A 93 -9.76 15.66 1.16
N GLN A 94 -9.48 16.91 0.78
CA GLN A 94 -9.62 17.42 -0.57
C GLN A 94 -8.38 18.24 -0.95
N GLY A 95 -7.77 17.94 -2.10
CA GLY A 95 -6.57 18.66 -2.55
C GLY A 95 -5.36 18.42 -1.66
N LEU A 96 -5.23 17.21 -1.11
CA LEU A 96 -4.13 16.83 -0.22
C LEU A 96 -2.87 16.51 -1.05
N LYS A 97 -1.74 17.14 -0.72
CA LYS A 97 -0.47 16.88 -1.40
C LYS A 97 0.61 16.34 -0.46
N LEU A 98 1.28 15.29 -0.90
CA LEU A 98 2.50 14.74 -0.30
C LEU A 98 3.68 14.94 -1.22
N THR A 99 4.75 15.56 -0.74
CA THR A 99 5.92 15.76 -1.60
C THR A 99 7.27 15.88 -0.91
N SER A 100 8.31 15.42 -1.62
CA SER A 100 9.71 15.77 -1.37
C SER A 100 10.28 15.21 -0.05
N PHE A 101 9.99 13.95 0.27
CA PHE A 101 10.57 13.24 1.41
C PHE A 101 10.57 11.73 1.18
N SER A 102 11.29 11.00 2.04
CA SER A 102 11.32 9.54 2.07
C SER A 102 10.70 8.97 3.34
N ILE A 103 10.18 7.75 3.26
CA ILE A 103 9.69 6.96 4.39
C ILE A 103 10.50 5.67 4.50
N ASP A 104 10.87 5.29 5.71
CA ASP A 104 11.47 3.98 6.04
C ASP A 104 11.07 3.56 7.47
N TYR A 105 11.47 2.36 7.90
CA TYR A 105 11.17 1.86 9.25
C TYR A 105 12.38 1.20 9.91
N ASN A 106 12.42 1.27 11.23
CA ASN A 106 13.36 0.57 12.09
C ASN A 106 12.68 0.18 13.42
N SER A 107 12.40 -1.09 13.72
CA SER A 107 12.82 -2.30 13.01
C SER A 107 12.13 -2.52 11.66
N LEU A 108 12.70 -3.41 10.85
CA LEU A 108 12.17 -3.76 9.54
C LEU A 108 10.95 -4.68 9.66
N PRO A 109 9.97 -4.56 8.74
CA PRO A 109 8.78 -5.42 8.68
C PRO A 109 9.06 -6.83 8.13
N PHE A 110 10.32 -7.13 7.85
CA PHE A 110 10.79 -8.42 7.38
C PHE A 110 12.21 -8.67 7.89
N THR A 111 12.61 -9.93 7.83
CA THR A 111 14.01 -10.35 7.99
C THR A 111 14.41 -11.25 6.83
N ALA A 112 15.72 -11.36 6.58
CA ALA A 112 16.24 -12.18 5.50
C ALA A 112 17.53 -12.88 5.93
N GLY A 113 17.75 -14.07 5.39
CA GLY A 113 18.88 -14.89 5.80
C GLY A 113 19.00 -16.20 5.05
N TYR A 114 20.00 -16.98 5.44
CA TYR A 114 20.23 -18.33 4.95
C TYR A 114 19.80 -19.35 6.00
N ILE A 115 19.07 -20.37 5.59
CA ILE A 115 18.64 -21.44 6.48
C ILE A 115 19.86 -22.25 6.93
N VAL A 116 20.06 -22.32 8.24
CA VAL A 116 21.14 -23.12 8.87
C VAL A 116 20.63 -24.42 9.47
N ASN A 117 19.34 -24.49 9.81
CA ASN A 117 18.66 -25.68 10.30
C ASN A 117 17.17 -25.63 9.95
N VAL A 118 16.55 -26.79 9.73
CA VAL A 118 15.11 -26.94 9.50
C VAL A 118 14.61 -28.19 10.21
N ASP A 119 13.45 -28.07 10.84
CA ASP A 119 12.68 -29.18 11.40
C ASP A 119 11.18 -28.99 11.10
N ASP A 120 10.33 -29.91 11.56
CA ASP A 120 8.89 -29.89 11.26
C ASP A 120 8.15 -28.67 11.81
N LYS A 121 8.74 -27.95 12.78
CA LYS A 121 8.12 -26.83 13.50
C LYS A 121 8.88 -25.52 13.31
N TYR A 122 10.12 -25.55 12.88
CA TYR A 122 10.97 -24.37 12.83
C TYR A 122 11.93 -24.34 11.65
N VAL A 123 12.21 -23.13 11.20
CA VAL A 123 13.38 -22.81 10.37
C VAL A 123 14.30 -21.92 11.20
N HIS A 124 15.59 -22.26 11.28
CA HIS A 124 16.60 -21.37 11.83
C HIS A 124 17.34 -20.69 10.68
N ILE A 125 17.41 -19.36 10.71
CA ILE A 125 18.12 -18.58 9.71
C ILE A 125 19.32 -17.86 10.33
N GLN A 126 20.44 -17.89 9.63
CA GLN A 126 21.51 -16.93 9.81
C GLN A 126 21.08 -15.64 9.12
N VAL A 127 20.76 -14.62 9.92
CA VAL A 127 20.32 -13.31 9.39
C VAL A 127 21.49 -12.65 8.65
N VAL A 128 21.20 -12.07 7.49
CA VAL A 128 22.19 -11.34 6.69
C VAL A 128 22.12 -9.84 6.95
N PRO A 129 23.22 -9.16 7.32
CA PRO A 129 23.23 -7.69 7.34
C PRO A 129 22.80 -7.11 5.98
N LEU A 130 22.06 -6.00 5.91
CA LEU A 130 21.58 -5.12 6.99
C LEU A 130 20.20 -5.53 7.56
N HIS A 131 19.74 -6.75 7.29
CA HIS A 131 18.53 -7.27 7.93
C HIS A 131 18.81 -7.53 9.41
N GLN A 132 17.75 -7.49 10.20
CA GLN A 132 17.83 -7.58 11.65
C GLN A 132 17.06 -8.81 12.12
N ALA A 133 17.52 -9.42 13.20
CA ALA A 133 16.72 -10.39 13.93
C ALA A 133 15.66 -9.60 14.71
N ASP A 134 14.39 -9.82 14.41
CA ASP A 134 13.27 -9.24 15.15
C ASP A 134 12.52 -10.37 15.87
N ILE A 135 12.58 -10.36 17.20
CA ILE A 135 11.97 -11.36 18.07
C ILE A 135 10.57 -10.92 18.48
N ASN A 136 9.77 -11.85 19.01
CA ASN A 136 8.38 -11.58 19.41
C ASN A 136 7.48 -11.14 18.23
N ARG A 137 7.89 -11.48 17.00
CA ARG A 137 7.11 -11.23 15.79
C ARG A 137 6.42 -12.50 15.30
N GLN A 138 5.16 -12.35 14.89
CA GLN A 138 4.45 -13.37 14.14
C GLN A 138 4.95 -13.40 12.70
N VAL A 139 5.40 -14.57 12.25
CA VAL A 139 5.86 -14.80 10.88
C VAL A 139 4.69 -15.28 10.04
N GLN A 140 4.17 -14.42 9.16
CA GLN A 140 2.98 -14.73 8.36
C GLN A 140 3.32 -15.28 6.98
N ALA A 141 4.49 -14.93 6.44
CA ALA A 141 4.94 -15.50 5.19
C ALA A 141 6.45 -15.72 5.17
N ILE A 142 6.89 -16.77 4.47
CA ILE A 142 8.30 -17.07 4.24
C ILE A 142 8.45 -17.46 2.78
N LEU A 143 9.24 -16.71 2.01
CA LEU A 143 9.48 -16.98 0.59
C LEU A 143 10.94 -17.33 0.34
N ARG A 144 11.18 -18.29 -0.57
CA ARG A 144 12.54 -18.55 -1.07
C ARG A 144 12.98 -17.38 -1.94
N TYR A 145 14.20 -16.89 -1.72
CA TYR A 145 14.75 -15.71 -2.37
C TYR A 145 16.03 -16.05 -3.14
N ASN A 146 16.27 -15.38 -4.26
CA ASN A 146 17.51 -15.47 -5.02
C ASN A 146 18.34 -14.20 -4.81
N PRO A 147 19.37 -14.22 -3.94
CA PRO A 147 20.18 -13.05 -3.61
C PRO A 147 21.14 -12.62 -4.72
N ILE A 148 21.42 -13.48 -5.71
CA ILE A 148 22.23 -13.11 -6.87
C ILE A 148 21.40 -12.28 -7.86
N GLN A 149 20.14 -12.67 -8.06
CA GLN A 149 19.22 -11.99 -8.96
C GLN A 149 18.37 -10.91 -8.27
N MET A 150 18.51 -10.77 -6.95
CA MET A 150 17.79 -9.85 -6.08
C MET A 150 16.28 -9.89 -6.33
N ARG A 151 15.69 -11.08 -6.26
CA ARG A 151 14.23 -11.32 -6.43
C ARG A 151 13.81 -12.65 -5.82
N PRO A 152 12.50 -12.89 -5.61
CA PRO A 152 12.00 -14.21 -5.23
C PRO A 152 12.47 -15.33 -6.16
N ALA A 153 12.67 -16.52 -5.59
CA ALA A 153 13.05 -17.70 -6.35
C ALA A 153 11.97 -18.01 -7.40
N PHE A 154 12.41 -18.58 -8.53
CA PHE A 154 11.58 -18.76 -9.71
C PHE A 154 11.78 -20.15 -10.32
N GLY A 155 10.86 -20.55 -11.20
CA GLY A 155 10.88 -21.86 -11.83
C GLY A 155 10.70 -22.98 -10.81
N SER A 156 11.50 -24.05 -10.90
CA SER A 156 11.44 -25.19 -9.98
C SER A 156 11.82 -24.85 -8.54
N ASN A 157 12.46 -23.70 -8.30
CA ASN A 157 12.86 -23.25 -6.97
C ASN A 157 11.80 -22.36 -6.30
N THR A 158 10.73 -21.97 -7.00
CA THR A 158 9.65 -21.16 -6.41
C THR A 158 9.02 -21.90 -5.24
N TYR A 159 9.09 -21.31 -4.05
CA TYR A 159 8.43 -21.85 -2.88
C TYR A 159 8.16 -20.76 -1.86
N GLU A 160 6.97 -20.79 -1.29
CA GLU A 160 6.53 -19.86 -0.26
C GLU A 160 5.51 -20.51 0.67
N ILE A 161 5.54 -20.09 1.92
CA ILE A 161 4.56 -20.43 2.94
C ILE A 161 3.79 -19.16 3.30
N TYR A 162 2.47 -19.28 3.35
CA TYR A 162 1.58 -18.35 4.05
C TYR A 162 1.00 -19.06 5.26
N GLN A 163 0.99 -18.40 6.41
CA GLN A 163 0.51 -18.96 7.66
C GLN A 163 -0.06 -17.89 8.59
N SER A 164 -1.05 -18.30 9.39
CA SER A 164 -1.61 -17.50 10.49
C SER A 164 -1.24 -18.18 11.80
N PRO A 165 -0.06 -17.88 12.38
CA PRO A 165 0.36 -18.51 13.63
C PRO A 165 -0.55 -18.06 14.79
N PRO A 166 -0.73 -18.90 15.83
CA PRO A 166 -1.33 -18.47 17.09
C PRO A 166 -0.61 -17.25 17.68
N THR A 167 -1.31 -16.46 18.50
CA THR A 167 -0.82 -15.17 19.05
C THR A 167 0.39 -15.30 19.96
N ASP A 168 0.59 -16.48 20.57
CA ASP A 168 1.71 -16.82 21.45
C ASP A 168 2.91 -17.44 20.69
N VAL A 169 2.79 -17.64 19.38
CA VAL A 169 3.84 -18.26 18.54
C VAL A 169 4.60 -17.19 17.76
N ASN A 170 5.82 -16.90 18.21
CA ASN A 170 6.66 -15.84 17.68
C ASN A 170 8.07 -16.29 17.30
N ALA A 171 8.74 -15.47 16.49
CA ALA A 171 10.16 -15.60 16.22
C ALA A 171 11.00 -15.41 17.50
N THR A 172 12.03 -16.24 17.68
CA THR A 172 12.89 -16.25 18.88
C THR A 172 14.36 -16.32 18.52
N LEU A 173 15.23 -15.81 19.38
CA LEU A 173 16.68 -15.89 19.17
C LEU A 173 17.22 -17.26 19.57
N VAL A 174 18.08 -17.84 18.73
CA VAL A 174 18.88 -19.02 19.08
C VAL A 174 20.28 -18.59 19.52
N SER A 175 20.85 -17.59 18.83
CA SER A 175 22.10 -16.90 19.16
C SER A 175 22.06 -15.49 18.56
N SER A 176 23.09 -14.66 18.80
CA SER A 176 23.14 -13.27 18.34
C SER A 176 22.87 -13.06 16.83
N SER A 177 23.07 -14.08 16.00
CA SER A 177 22.89 -14.01 14.55
C SER A 177 21.96 -15.07 13.96
N ILE A 178 21.41 -15.95 14.80
CA ILE A 178 20.51 -17.02 14.38
C ILE A 178 19.12 -16.79 14.95
N LEU A 179 18.16 -16.56 14.05
CA LEU A 179 16.75 -16.38 14.37
C LEU A 179 15.98 -17.66 14.06
N ARG A 180 15.15 -18.11 15.02
CA ARG A 180 14.19 -19.20 14.86
C ARG A 180 12.85 -18.65 14.42
N LEU A 181 12.37 -19.12 13.27
CA LEU A 181 11.08 -18.81 12.69
C LEU A 181 10.13 -20.01 12.88
N PRO A 182 8.95 -19.83 13.47
CA PRO A 182 7.97 -20.90 13.61
C PRO A 182 7.32 -21.26 12.28
N LEU A 183 7.00 -22.55 12.12
CA LEU A 183 6.25 -23.13 11.02
C LEU A 183 4.93 -23.71 11.53
N ARG A 184 3.85 -23.46 10.79
CA ARG A 184 2.55 -24.11 11.05
C ARG A 184 2.51 -25.55 10.53
N SER A 185 3.34 -25.88 9.54
CA SER A 185 3.40 -27.20 8.91
C SER A 185 4.79 -27.46 8.34
N PRO A 186 5.19 -28.73 8.14
CA PRO A 186 6.48 -29.06 7.55
C PRO A 186 6.71 -28.34 6.21
N THR A 187 7.97 -27.96 5.97
CA THR A 187 8.35 -27.09 4.85
C THR A 187 9.16 -27.84 3.78
N GLN A 188 9.15 -27.33 2.54
CA GLN A 188 10.05 -27.75 1.47
C GLN A 188 11.39 -27.00 1.47
N PHE A 189 11.60 -26.10 2.43
CA PHE A 189 12.88 -25.43 2.60
C PHE A 189 13.98 -26.40 3.01
N LEU A 190 15.19 -26.14 2.53
CA LEU A 190 16.38 -26.92 2.83
C LEU A 190 17.44 -26.04 3.49
N LYS A 191 18.35 -26.66 4.25
CA LYS A 191 19.56 -25.99 4.73
C LYS A 191 20.34 -25.41 3.54
N GLY A 192 20.71 -24.14 3.64
CA GLY A 192 21.38 -23.39 2.57
C GLY A 192 20.44 -22.52 1.73
N ASP A 193 19.13 -22.75 1.76
CA ASP A 193 18.17 -21.87 1.08
C ASP A 193 18.25 -20.45 1.66
N SER A 194 18.27 -19.46 0.78
CA SER A 194 18.05 -18.05 1.13
C SER A 194 16.56 -17.75 1.15
N ILE A 195 16.09 -17.07 2.20
CA ILE A 195 14.67 -16.74 2.38
C ILE A 195 14.48 -15.30 2.85
N VAL A 196 13.28 -14.77 2.61
CA VAL A 196 12.75 -13.56 3.26
C VAL A 196 11.51 -13.96 4.06
N ALA A 197 11.45 -13.57 5.32
CA ALA A 197 10.30 -13.78 6.21
C ALA A 197 9.61 -12.45 6.51
N ARG A 198 8.28 -12.39 6.34
CA ARG A 198 7.44 -11.20 6.48
C ARG A 198 6.57 -11.26 7.73
N TYR A 199 6.43 -10.12 8.41
CA TYR A 199 5.59 -9.93 9.59
C TYR A 199 4.19 -9.36 9.22
N ALA A 200 3.33 -9.08 10.21
CA ALA A 200 1.91 -8.76 9.98
C ALA A 200 1.62 -7.42 9.25
N ILE A 201 0.53 -7.43 8.46
CA ILE A 201 0.12 -6.41 7.46
C ILE A 201 -1.03 -5.51 7.98
N TYR A 202 -1.02 -4.21 7.67
CA TYR A 202 -2.13 -3.26 7.89
C TYR A 202 -2.32 -2.29 6.70
N GLY A 203 -3.55 -1.83 6.40
CA GLY A 203 -3.85 -0.81 5.38
C GLY A 203 -5.27 -0.22 5.50
N GLN A 204 -5.50 1.07 5.18
CA GLN A 204 -6.78 1.82 5.33
C GLN A 204 -6.94 3.10 4.45
N ASP A 205 -8.18 3.64 4.43
CA ASP A 205 -8.87 4.73 3.69
C ASP A 205 -8.26 6.11 3.40
N ILE A 206 -8.50 6.71 2.20
CA ILE A 206 -8.20 8.14 1.84
C ILE A 206 -8.96 8.69 0.58
N THR A 207 -9.37 9.99 0.57
CA THR A 207 -9.95 10.74 -0.57
C THR A 207 -9.05 11.86 -1.14
N ASP A 208 -9.01 12.01 -2.48
CA ASP A 208 -8.37 13.10 -3.28
C ASP A 208 -6.93 13.52 -2.90
N ILE A 209 -5.93 12.85 -3.52
CA ILE A 209 -4.52 12.97 -3.17
C ILE A 209 -3.63 13.15 -4.40
N THR A 210 -2.64 14.03 -4.25
CA THR A 210 -1.44 14.06 -5.09
C THR A 210 -0.22 13.57 -4.33
N ILE A 211 0.48 12.58 -4.88
CA ILE A 211 1.80 12.12 -4.41
C ILE A 211 2.84 12.55 -5.43
N GLN A 212 3.88 13.24 -4.96
CA GLN A 212 4.93 13.75 -5.83
C GLN A 212 6.31 13.66 -5.19
N SER A 213 7.28 12.96 -5.82
CA SER A 213 8.67 12.92 -5.33
C SER A 213 8.77 12.30 -3.92
N ILE A 214 8.25 11.08 -3.78
CA ILE A 214 8.25 10.32 -2.53
C ILE A 214 8.94 8.98 -2.77
N THR A 215 9.86 8.60 -1.89
CA THR A 215 10.38 7.21 -1.83
C THR A 215 9.89 6.53 -0.56
N ILE A 216 9.42 5.31 -0.67
CA ILE A 216 9.14 4.42 0.45
C ILE A 216 10.12 3.25 0.36
N TYR A 217 11.02 3.16 1.34
CA TYR A 217 12.03 2.10 1.37
C TYR A 217 11.49 0.79 1.93
N THR A 218 10.55 0.87 2.88
CA THR A 218 9.79 -0.27 3.40
C THR A 218 8.48 0.21 4.05
N SER A 219 7.58 -0.72 4.33
CA SER A 219 6.32 -0.50 5.04
C SER A 219 5.87 -1.78 5.74
N TRP A 220 5.24 -1.66 6.91
CA TRP A 220 4.53 -2.75 7.59
C TRP A 220 3.25 -3.18 6.87
N GLY A 221 2.99 -2.66 5.68
CA GLY A 221 1.95 -3.12 4.79
C GLY A 221 2.29 -2.75 3.36
N MET A 222 1.31 -2.18 2.67
CA MET A 222 1.48 -1.67 1.31
C MET A 222 2.23 -0.33 1.34
N GLY A 223 2.79 0.08 0.20
CA GLY A 223 3.46 1.38 0.07
C GLY A 223 2.46 2.54 0.12
N PHE A 224 1.51 2.54 -0.82
CA PHE A 224 0.46 3.54 -0.89
C PHE A 224 -0.90 2.89 -1.11
N VAL A 225 -1.82 3.13 -0.18
CA VAL A 225 -3.19 2.59 -0.22
C VAL A 225 -4.17 3.74 -0.30
N THR A 226 -5.19 3.59 -1.14
CA THR A 226 -6.34 4.47 -1.12
C THR A 226 -7.61 3.64 -1.04
N GLN A 227 -8.60 4.15 -0.35
CA GLN A 227 -9.97 3.65 -0.47
C GLN A 227 -10.90 4.85 -0.64
N ARG A 228 -11.75 4.79 -1.67
CA ARG A 228 -12.67 5.87 -2.10
C ARG A 228 -11.99 7.14 -2.61
N ALA A 229 -10.76 7.03 -3.11
CA ALA A 229 -10.09 8.17 -3.71
C ALA A 229 -10.74 8.61 -5.03
N LYS A 230 -10.59 9.90 -5.36
CA LYS A 230 -10.97 10.45 -6.65
C LYS A 230 -9.77 11.23 -7.19
N ARG A 231 -9.57 11.21 -8.51
CA ARG A 231 -8.59 12.08 -9.20
C ARG A 231 -7.15 11.93 -8.67
N LEU A 232 -6.65 10.69 -8.61
CA LEU A 232 -5.31 10.43 -8.10
C LEU A 232 -4.24 10.84 -9.11
N ASN A 233 -3.28 11.62 -8.62
CA ASN A 233 -2.09 12.00 -9.37
C ASN A 233 -0.84 11.50 -8.63
N ILE A 234 -0.12 10.56 -9.23
CA ILE A 234 1.07 9.94 -8.67
C ILE A 234 2.22 10.19 -9.66
N ASN A 235 3.18 10.99 -9.25
CA ASN A 235 4.32 11.35 -10.08
C ASN A 235 5.63 11.20 -9.29
N ASN A 236 6.67 10.63 -9.90
CA ASN A 236 7.96 10.50 -9.23
C ASN A 236 7.84 9.77 -7.87
N TYR A 237 7.08 8.68 -7.84
CA TYR A 237 6.83 7.86 -6.65
C TYR A 237 7.61 6.54 -6.75
N TYR A 238 8.36 6.24 -5.70
CA TYR A 238 9.26 5.10 -5.66
C TYR A 238 9.00 4.20 -4.46
N VAL A 239 8.87 2.90 -4.71
CA VAL A 239 9.03 1.86 -3.69
C VAL A 239 10.26 1.04 -4.06
N LEU A 240 11.34 1.20 -3.28
CA LEU A 240 12.65 0.64 -3.59
C LEU A 240 13.28 0.10 -2.31
N PRO A 241 13.95 -1.06 -2.32
CA PRO A 241 14.73 -1.45 -1.15
C PRO A 241 15.89 -0.46 -0.95
N GLN A 242 16.21 -0.13 0.30
CA GLN A 242 17.51 0.46 0.64
C GLN A 242 18.64 -0.44 0.12
N ASN A 243 19.79 0.15 -0.22
CA ASN A 243 20.91 -0.62 -0.77
C ASN A 243 21.30 -1.76 0.19
N GLY A 244 21.39 -2.99 -0.34
CA GLY A 244 21.67 -4.20 0.43
C GLY A 244 20.45 -4.90 1.05
N ARG A 245 19.27 -4.27 1.10
CA ARG A 245 18.03 -4.95 1.54
C ARG A 245 17.45 -5.82 0.42
N TRP A 246 16.89 -6.96 0.79
CA TRP A 246 16.33 -7.94 -0.16
C TRP A 246 14.88 -7.67 -0.53
N MET A 247 14.20 -6.82 0.24
CA MET A 247 12.79 -6.47 0.07
C MET A 247 12.58 -4.99 0.33
N SER A 248 11.55 -4.42 -0.32
CA SER A 248 11.00 -3.10 -0.01
C SER A 248 9.77 -3.24 0.88
N THR A 249 8.55 -3.01 0.38
CA THR A 249 7.32 -3.25 1.13
C THR A 249 7.02 -4.73 1.23
N ILE A 250 6.39 -5.15 2.33
CA ILE A 250 6.07 -6.57 2.53
C ILE A 250 4.87 -7.04 1.71
N VAL A 251 4.06 -6.14 1.17
CA VAL A 251 2.98 -6.41 0.20
C VAL A 251 3.04 -5.36 -0.93
N ASP A 252 1.90 -4.98 -1.51
CA ASP A 252 1.79 -4.17 -2.72
C ASP A 252 2.56 -2.84 -2.64
N CYS A 253 3.07 -2.38 -3.78
CA CYS A 253 3.64 -1.02 -3.89
C CYS A 253 2.55 0.06 -3.85
N MET A 254 1.46 -0.15 -4.58
CA MET A 254 0.26 0.69 -4.60
C MET A 254 -0.99 -0.19 -4.65
N HIS A 255 -2.04 0.19 -3.92
CA HIS A 255 -3.30 -0.53 -3.91
C HIS A 255 -4.47 0.46 -3.90
N PHE A 256 -5.34 0.38 -4.91
CA PHE A 256 -6.43 1.32 -5.12
C PHE A 256 -7.76 0.63 -4.91
N THR A 257 -8.46 1.01 -3.85
CA THR A 257 -9.78 0.48 -3.50
C THR A 257 -10.86 1.52 -3.81
N ASP A 258 -11.97 1.15 -4.46
CA ASP A 258 -13.11 2.05 -4.72
C ASP A 258 -12.70 3.42 -5.30
N THR A 259 -11.67 3.43 -6.14
CA THR A 259 -11.14 4.70 -6.66
C THR A 259 -11.97 5.14 -7.86
N ARG A 260 -12.22 6.43 -8.03
CA ARG A 260 -13.16 6.97 -9.03
C ARG A 260 -12.55 8.07 -9.88
N GLU A 261 -13.18 8.34 -11.01
CA GLU A 261 -12.79 9.33 -12.02
C GLU A 261 -11.49 8.96 -12.76
N TYR A 262 -10.32 9.26 -12.19
CA TYR A 262 -9.05 8.92 -12.85
C TYR A 262 -7.94 8.59 -11.85
N VAL A 263 -7.00 7.77 -12.33
CA VAL A 263 -5.69 7.52 -11.73
C VAL A 263 -4.61 7.76 -12.79
N SER A 264 -3.69 8.67 -12.50
CA SER A 264 -2.53 8.95 -13.33
C SER A 264 -1.25 8.59 -12.58
N ILE A 265 -0.45 7.68 -13.15
CA ILE A 265 0.85 7.26 -12.63
C ILE A 265 1.92 7.63 -13.65
N SER A 266 2.93 8.38 -13.23
CA SER A 266 4.03 8.82 -14.09
C SER A 266 5.38 8.78 -13.39
N ASP A 267 6.44 8.49 -14.15
CA ASP A 267 7.85 8.59 -13.70
C ASP A 267 8.13 7.84 -12.40
N SER A 268 7.46 6.71 -12.22
CA SER A 268 7.38 5.99 -10.94
C SER A 268 8.03 4.61 -11.04
N LYS A 269 8.38 4.03 -9.89
CA LYS A 269 9.08 2.74 -9.84
C LYS A 269 8.70 1.92 -8.62
N CYS A 270 8.37 0.65 -8.83
CA CYS A 270 8.15 -0.32 -7.77
C CYS A 270 9.14 -1.48 -7.93
N GLN A 271 9.91 -1.79 -6.89
CA GLN A 271 10.93 -2.83 -6.94
C GLN A 271 10.97 -3.66 -5.66
N ALA A 272 11.11 -4.99 -5.81
CA ALA A 272 11.37 -5.95 -4.74
C ALA A 272 10.33 -5.98 -3.61
N MET A 273 9.09 -5.59 -3.91
CA MET A 273 7.97 -5.70 -2.98
C MET A 273 7.43 -7.13 -2.89
N GLY A 274 6.80 -7.45 -1.76
CA GLY A 274 6.27 -8.77 -1.46
C GLY A 274 4.98 -9.16 -2.21
N ASP A 275 4.40 -8.24 -2.99
CA ASP A 275 3.23 -8.52 -3.83
C ASP A 275 3.26 -7.69 -5.13
N ASP A 276 2.12 -7.20 -5.61
CA ASP A 276 1.97 -6.49 -6.88
C ASP A 276 2.54 -5.05 -6.86
N ALA A 277 2.82 -4.49 -8.04
CA ALA A 277 3.15 -3.07 -8.14
C ALA A 277 1.93 -2.19 -8.05
N THR A 278 0.85 -2.60 -8.70
CA THR A 278 -0.46 -2.00 -8.54
C THR A 278 -1.48 -3.10 -8.42
N ASN A 279 -2.40 -2.94 -7.49
CA ASN A 279 -3.61 -3.72 -7.43
C ASN A 279 -4.83 -2.79 -7.35
N TRP A 280 -5.94 -3.28 -7.85
CA TRP A 280 -7.21 -2.60 -7.92
C TRP A 280 -8.27 -3.44 -7.23
N THR A 281 -9.01 -2.85 -6.30
CA THR A 281 -10.12 -3.53 -5.64
C THR A 281 -11.34 -2.63 -5.63
N ASP A 282 -12.51 -3.19 -5.89
CA ASP A 282 -13.77 -2.43 -5.87
C ASP A 282 -14.74 -3.22 -4.98
N PRO A 283 -14.53 -3.24 -3.64
CA PRO A 283 -15.55 -3.77 -2.75
C PRO A 283 -16.85 -2.99 -3.02
N LEU A 284 -17.98 -3.68 -2.95
CA LEU A 284 -19.31 -3.08 -3.13
C LEU A 284 -19.63 -2.16 -1.93
N ASP A 285 -18.98 -1.00 -1.87
CA ASP A 285 -19.35 0.12 -1.02
C ASP A 285 -20.11 1.13 -1.88
N VAL A 286 -21.38 1.31 -1.55
CA VAL A 286 -22.36 1.97 -2.42
C VAL A 286 -23.07 3.06 -1.65
N GLY A 287 -23.33 4.18 -2.32
CA GLY A 287 -24.07 5.31 -1.77
C GLY A 287 -25.10 5.84 -2.76
N VAL A 288 -25.98 6.74 -2.30
CA VAL A 288 -26.91 7.47 -3.19
C VAL A 288 -26.12 8.15 -4.32
N GLY A 289 -26.59 7.98 -5.56
CA GLY A 289 -25.93 8.45 -6.78
C GLY A 289 -24.88 7.50 -7.36
N THR A 290 -24.54 6.40 -6.68
CA THR A 290 -23.65 5.36 -7.25
C THR A 290 -24.39 4.60 -8.34
N SER A 291 -23.74 4.38 -9.48
CA SER A 291 -24.27 3.52 -10.53
C SER A 291 -23.74 2.10 -10.34
N LEU A 292 -24.66 1.13 -10.40
CA LEU A 292 -24.38 -0.29 -10.34
C LEU A 292 -24.63 -0.92 -11.71
N GLU A 293 -23.80 -1.88 -12.06
CA GLU A 293 -23.99 -2.79 -13.19
C GLU A 293 -24.29 -4.19 -12.65
N PHE A 294 -25.12 -4.93 -13.39
CA PHE A 294 -25.57 -6.26 -13.03
C PHE A 294 -25.19 -7.29 -14.09
N SER A 295 -24.65 -8.42 -13.63
CA SER A 295 -24.34 -9.59 -14.46
C SER A 295 -24.92 -10.87 -13.87
N ASN A 296 -25.21 -11.85 -14.72
CA ASN A 296 -25.74 -13.14 -14.30
C ASN A 296 -24.60 -14.07 -13.84
N ASN A 297 -24.83 -14.86 -12.79
CA ASN A 297 -23.98 -16.00 -12.37
C ASN A 297 -23.42 -16.91 -13.49
N GLN A 298 -24.17 -17.15 -14.56
CA GLN A 298 -23.68 -18.00 -15.67
C GLN A 298 -22.79 -17.24 -16.67
N GLN A 299 -22.85 -15.91 -16.68
CA GLN A 299 -22.04 -15.03 -17.52
C GLN A 299 -21.53 -13.88 -16.64
N PRO A 300 -20.70 -14.20 -15.62
CA PRO A 300 -20.18 -13.17 -14.73
C PRO A 300 -19.39 -12.17 -15.58
N PHE A 301 -19.47 -10.90 -15.21
CA PHE A 301 -18.82 -9.80 -15.93
C PHE A 301 -19.44 -9.41 -17.28
N THR A 302 -20.56 -10.01 -17.70
CA THR A 302 -21.34 -9.51 -18.83
C THR A 302 -22.54 -8.71 -18.33
N VAL A 303 -22.40 -7.38 -18.38
CA VAL A 303 -23.45 -6.44 -17.96
C VAL A 303 -24.72 -6.68 -18.78
N HIS A 304 -25.84 -7.02 -18.12
CA HIS A 304 -27.16 -7.09 -18.76
C HIS A 304 -28.10 -5.95 -18.37
N ASP A 305 -27.85 -5.29 -17.23
CA ASP A 305 -28.58 -4.10 -16.83
C ASP A 305 -27.74 -3.20 -15.90
N ASN A 306 -28.18 -1.98 -15.67
CA ASN A 306 -27.58 -1.05 -14.72
C ASN A 306 -28.63 -0.17 -14.03
N GLY A 307 -28.25 0.40 -12.90
CA GLY A 307 -29.12 1.31 -12.15
C GLY A 307 -28.35 2.30 -11.30
N THR A 308 -28.88 3.52 -11.16
CA THR A 308 -28.33 4.50 -10.23
C THR A 308 -29.12 4.49 -8.94
N ILE A 309 -28.43 4.43 -7.80
CA ILE A 309 -29.05 4.38 -6.48
C ILE A 309 -29.72 5.71 -6.16
N ALA A 310 -31.04 5.72 -6.02
CA ALA A 310 -31.82 6.86 -5.53
C ALA A 310 -31.88 6.90 -4.00
N LEU A 311 -31.99 5.74 -3.36
CA LEU A 311 -32.01 5.60 -1.90
C LEU A 311 -31.29 4.33 -1.47
N LEU A 312 -30.52 4.44 -0.38
CA LEU A 312 -29.87 3.33 0.28
C LEU A 312 -30.31 3.29 1.75
N ILE A 313 -30.82 2.15 2.20
CA ILE A 313 -31.20 1.92 3.60
C ILE A 313 -30.36 0.76 4.13
N PHE A 314 -29.65 0.99 5.23
CA PHE A 314 -28.94 -0.06 5.96
C PHE A 314 -29.99 -0.93 6.67
N ASN A 315 -30.06 -2.22 6.28
CA ASN A 315 -31.03 -3.15 6.83
C ASN A 315 -30.41 -4.08 7.90
N SER A 316 -29.16 -4.50 7.70
CA SER A 316 -28.32 -5.18 8.71
C SER A 316 -26.84 -4.99 8.36
N THR A 317 -25.92 -5.53 9.15
CA THR A 317 -24.47 -5.47 8.85
C THR A 317 -24.16 -5.90 7.41
N ASN A 318 -24.80 -6.98 6.94
CA ASN A 318 -24.53 -7.60 5.64
C ASN A 318 -25.67 -7.44 4.64
N SER A 319 -26.62 -6.52 4.87
CA SER A 319 -27.70 -6.27 3.92
C SER A 319 -28.04 -4.79 3.78
N ARG A 320 -28.38 -4.42 2.55
CA ARG A 320 -28.81 -3.08 2.16
C ARG A 320 -30.12 -3.20 1.38
N LYS A 321 -31.02 -2.23 1.54
CA LYS A 321 -32.18 -2.04 0.65
C LYS A 321 -31.87 -0.86 -0.25
N ILE A 322 -31.97 -1.08 -1.55
CA ILE A 322 -31.65 -0.09 -2.58
C ILE A 322 -32.93 0.24 -3.35
N ILE A 323 -33.21 1.52 -3.54
CA ILE A 323 -34.19 2.01 -4.51
C ILE A 323 -33.41 2.67 -5.64
N PHE A 324 -33.68 2.28 -6.87
CA PHE A 324 -33.05 2.86 -8.06
C PHE A 324 -33.84 4.05 -8.60
N THR A 325 -33.16 4.97 -9.28
CA THR A 325 -33.80 6.13 -9.93
C THR A 325 -34.76 5.72 -11.04
N ASN A 326 -34.48 4.60 -11.71
CA ASN A 326 -35.31 3.98 -12.73
C ASN A 326 -35.49 2.49 -12.39
N PRO A 327 -36.54 1.82 -12.91
CA PRO A 327 -36.67 0.37 -12.78
C PRO A 327 -35.43 -0.36 -13.31
N VAL A 328 -35.01 -1.42 -12.60
CA VAL A 328 -33.94 -2.34 -13.03
C VAL A 328 -34.51 -3.75 -13.19
N SER A 329 -33.99 -4.48 -14.17
CA SER A 329 -34.26 -5.87 -14.48
C SER A 329 -33.13 -6.74 -13.93
N VAL A 330 -33.29 -7.16 -12.68
CA VAL A 330 -32.33 -8.00 -11.95
C VAL A 330 -33.04 -9.19 -11.31
N ASN A 331 -32.34 -10.30 -11.20
CA ASN A 331 -32.81 -11.53 -10.58
C ASN A 331 -32.08 -11.81 -9.27
N VAL A 332 -32.71 -12.61 -8.41
CA VAL A 332 -32.05 -13.11 -7.20
C VAL A 332 -30.86 -13.98 -7.62
N GLY A 333 -29.67 -13.60 -7.16
CA GLY A 333 -28.42 -14.29 -7.46
C GLY A 333 -27.56 -13.56 -8.49
N ASP A 334 -28.05 -12.52 -9.17
CA ASP A 334 -27.20 -11.70 -10.03
C ASP A 334 -26.10 -11.01 -9.22
N TRP A 335 -24.95 -10.81 -9.86
CA TRP A 335 -23.86 -10.02 -9.33
C TRP A 335 -24.13 -8.54 -9.53
N ALA A 336 -23.61 -7.71 -8.63
CA ALA A 336 -23.63 -6.28 -8.76
C ALA A 336 -22.22 -5.74 -8.53
N CYS A 337 -21.76 -4.85 -9.41
CA CYS A 337 -20.50 -4.12 -9.24
C CYS A 337 -20.75 -2.62 -9.36
N VAL A 338 -19.79 -1.81 -8.89
CA VAL A 338 -19.84 -0.36 -9.10
C VAL A 338 -19.40 -0.03 -10.52
N ALA A 339 -20.29 0.61 -11.28
CA ALA A 339 -20.06 0.95 -12.68
C ALA A 339 -19.04 2.10 -12.87
N ASN A 340 -18.89 2.95 -11.85
CA ASN A 340 -18.15 4.21 -11.91
C ASN A 340 -16.64 4.01 -11.78
N THR A 341 -16.05 3.11 -12.56
CA THR A 341 -14.62 2.84 -12.49
C THR A 341 -13.79 3.95 -13.13
N PRO A 342 -12.57 4.18 -12.63
CA PRO A 342 -11.76 5.29 -13.10
C PRO A 342 -11.04 4.93 -14.38
N THR A 343 -10.70 5.98 -15.14
CA THR A 343 -9.72 5.87 -16.21
C THR A 343 -8.32 5.68 -15.61
N LEU A 344 -7.51 4.80 -16.19
CA LEU A 344 -6.15 4.54 -15.72
C LEU A 344 -5.13 4.92 -16.79
N THR A 345 -4.25 5.87 -16.45
CA THR A 345 -3.14 6.27 -17.31
C THR A 345 -1.82 6.00 -16.60
N ILE A 346 -0.96 5.18 -17.22
CA ILE A 346 0.39 4.89 -16.71
C ILE A 346 1.43 5.27 -17.77
N ARG A 347 2.43 6.05 -17.38
CA ARG A 347 3.54 6.50 -18.23
C ARG A 347 4.88 6.33 -17.51
N ASN A 348 5.91 5.86 -18.22
CA ASN A 348 7.26 5.79 -17.67
C ASN A 348 7.31 5.08 -16.29
N PHE A 349 6.67 3.91 -16.21
CA PHE A 349 6.57 3.14 -14.97
C PHE A 349 7.48 1.93 -15.03
N THR A 350 8.32 1.75 -14.01
CA THR A 350 9.19 0.56 -13.91
C THR A 350 8.72 -0.35 -12.79
N VAL A 351 8.47 -1.61 -13.12
CA VAL A 351 8.19 -2.68 -12.15
C VAL A 351 9.26 -3.73 -12.25
N ALA A 352 9.89 -4.07 -11.12
CA ALA A 352 10.94 -5.08 -11.16
C ALA A 352 11.10 -5.93 -9.90
N HIS A 353 11.57 -7.16 -10.09
CA HIS A 353 12.07 -8.04 -9.03
C HIS A 353 11.07 -8.42 -7.91
N ASN A 354 9.78 -8.18 -8.11
CA ASN A 354 8.77 -8.41 -7.09
C ASN A 354 8.23 -9.85 -7.12
N ARG A 355 7.52 -10.21 -6.05
CA ARG A 355 7.01 -11.57 -5.83
C ARG A 355 5.86 -11.96 -6.74
N ALA A 356 4.94 -11.05 -7.02
CA ALA A 356 3.69 -11.41 -7.65
C ALA A 356 3.56 -10.78 -9.04
N ARG A 357 2.41 -10.16 -9.34
CA ARG A 357 2.13 -9.57 -10.64
C ARG A 357 2.87 -8.24 -10.78
N GLY A 358 3.07 -7.79 -12.01
CA GLY A 358 3.52 -6.42 -12.24
C GLY A 358 2.38 -5.45 -11.92
N VAL A 359 1.45 -5.27 -12.86
CA VAL A 359 0.19 -4.55 -12.62
C VAL A 359 -0.98 -5.52 -12.70
N LEU A 360 -1.80 -5.55 -11.64
CA LEU A 360 -3.13 -6.18 -11.65
C LEU A 360 -4.16 -5.11 -12.05
N LEU A 361 -4.87 -5.38 -13.14
CA LEU A 361 -5.78 -4.46 -13.81
C LEU A 361 -7.20 -4.96 -13.70
N GLU A 362 -7.98 -4.24 -12.91
CA GLU A 362 -9.40 -4.50 -12.70
C GLU A 362 -10.13 -3.15 -12.81
N THR A 363 -9.97 -2.49 -13.95
CA THR A 363 -10.62 -1.21 -14.23
C THR A 363 -10.83 -1.03 -15.73
N ARG A 364 -11.53 0.03 -16.15
CA ARG A 364 -11.82 0.30 -17.57
C ARG A 364 -10.94 1.44 -18.10
N ASN A 365 -10.88 1.57 -19.43
CA ASN A 365 -10.17 2.68 -20.10
C ASN A 365 -8.69 2.81 -19.68
N ILE A 366 -7.98 1.70 -19.78
CA ILE A 366 -6.57 1.60 -19.37
C ILE A 366 -5.65 1.98 -20.53
N ASP A 367 -4.73 2.90 -20.28
CA ASP A 367 -3.65 3.26 -21.21
C ASP A 367 -2.30 3.22 -20.50
N ILE A 368 -1.48 2.21 -20.81
CA ILE A 368 -0.13 2.00 -20.25
C ILE A 368 0.90 2.12 -21.37
N ARG A 369 1.84 3.07 -21.26
CA ARG A 369 2.88 3.30 -22.28
C ARG A 369 4.24 3.57 -21.66
N GLN A 370 5.28 3.21 -22.40
CA GLN A 370 6.68 3.50 -22.05
C GLN A 370 7.06 2.93 -20.68
N SER A 371 6.49 1.79 -20.32
CA SER A 371 6.73 1.13 -19.03
C SER A 371 7.63 -0.10 -19.20
N LEU A 372 8.43 -0.38 -18.17
CA LEU A 372 9.34 -1.52 -18.12
C LEU A 372 8.88 -2.51 -17.04
N PHE A 373 8.64 -3.76 -17.43
CA PHE A 373 8.39 -4.87 -16.53
C PHE A 373 9.57 -5.83 -16.59
N TYR A 374 10.31 -5.95 -15.50
CA TYR A 374 11.57 -6.67 -15.48
C TYR A 374 11.64 -7.66 -14.32
N ARG A 375 11.64 -8.97 -14.64
CA ARG A 375 11.78 -10.03 -13.64
C ARG A 375 10.70 -9.99 -12.54
N THR A 376 9.47 -9.68 -12.90
CA THR A 376 8.29 -10.01 -12.08
C THR A 376 8.25 -11.53 -11.93
N SER A 377 7.93 -12.05 -10.74
CA SER A 377 7.88 -13.51 -10.56
C SER A 377 6.54 -14.11 -11.03
N GLY A 378 5.49 -13.29 -11.10
CA GLY A 378 4.23 -13.57 -11.80
C GLY A 378 4.08 -12.78 -13.11
N PRO A 379 2.86 -12.79 -13.70
CA PRO A 379 2.54 -12.03 -14.91
C PRO A 379 2.93 -10.55 -14.80
N ALA A 380 3.56 -10.00 -15.84
CA ALA A 380 3.89 -8.57 -15.89
C ALA A 380 2.64 -7.69 -15.86
N VAL A 381 1.61 -8.10 -16.58
CA VAL A 381 0.28 -7.49 -16.61
C VAL A 381 -0.71 -8.62 -16.43
N LEU A 382 -1.63 -8.49 -15.48
CA LEU A 382 -2.72 -9.42 -15.28
C LEU A 382 -4.04 -8.64 -15.32
N ILE A 383 -4.96 -9.05 -16.17
CA ILE A 383 -6.33 -8.54 -16.19
C ILE A 383 -7.19 -9.63 -15.56
N GLN A 384 -7.75 -9.38 -14.39
CA GLN A 384 -8.42 -10.45 -13.63
C GLN A 384 -9.49 -9.93 -12.65
N PRO A 385 -10.64 -9.46 -13.12
CA PRO A 385 -11.83 -9.42 -12.25
C PRO A 385 -12.02 -10.79 -11.57
N SER A 386 -12.29 -10.78 -10.27
CA SER A 386 -12.22 -11.98 -9.44
C SER A 386 -13.47 -12.17 -8.59
N MET A 387 -14.21 -13.25 -8.85
CA MET A 387 -15.31 -13.68 -7.98
C MET A 387 -14.84 -14.25 -6.64
N TYR A 388 -13.60 -14.75 -6.56
CA TYR A 388 -13.05 -15.30 -5.32
C TYR A 388 -12.62 -14.19 -4.36
N TRP A 389 -11.97 -13.15 -4.90
CA TRP A 389 -11.52 -12.00 -4.12
C TRP A 389 -12.60 -10.91 -3.99
N HIS A 390 -13.67 -11.01 -4.78
CA HIS A 390 -14.72 -9.98 -4.90
C HIS A 390 -14.15 -8.65 -5.38
N GLU A 391 -13.29 -8.71 -6.40
CA GLU A 391 -12.55 -7.56 -6.93
C GLU A 391 -12.88 -7.35 -8.43
N GLY A 392 -12.92 -6.09 -8.83
CA GLY A 392 -13.02 -5.64 -10.22
C GLY A 392 -14.40 -5.19 -10.70
N PRO A 393 -14.46 -4.25 -11.65
CA PRO A 393 -15.63 -4.05 -12.48
C PRO A 393 -15.76 -5.17 -13.48
N GLU A 394 -16.99 -5.37 -13.92
CA GLU A 394 -17.32 -6.27 -15.02
C GLU A 394 -16.47 -5.91 -16.27
N ALA A 395 -15.64 -6.84 -16.73
CA ALA A 395 -14.78 -6.67 -17.91
C ALA A 395 -15.57 -6.68 -19.21
#